data_AF-A0A810MVE5-F1
#
_entry.id   AF-A0A810MVE5-F1
#
_cell.length_a   1.000
_cell.length_b   1.000
_cell.length_c   1.000
_cell.angle_alpha   90.00
_cell.angle_beta   90.00
_cell.angle_gamma   90.00
#
_symmetry.space_group_name_H-M   'P 1'
#
loop_
_entity.id
_entity.type
_entity.pdbx_description
1 polymer ?
#
loop_
_entity_poly.entity_id
_entity_poly.type
_entity_poly.pdbx_seq_one_letter_code
_entity_poly.pdbx_strand_id
1 'polypeptide(L)'
;MPTAHEWFSGLLDVAGSQPRGAALRQCPAHSDRSPSLSVRPGPEGSVRVKCFTGCTTEQILASVACSRTRLAKPAPIPPAAYAEQVRLALTFPEVVVREGSPASRGYRLEAVHDYGQAALFRWRSRSGDKELVWETRKESGALVPGLIGVTLLDLPLYRESEVRMAMATGEPVLLVESESSVDALRGFYATTWAGGADAVNLRRLVDILVGYPNTVAIPDNDPAGRRWRDRAYAAGIAPFTVWPAEGADARDLWQQLGPTDFHRVVQNTLQEAPSSAGRAA
;
A
#
# COMPACT_ATOMS: atom_id res chain seq x y z
N MET A 1 28.20 22.03 -16.56
CA MET A 1 26.76 22.02 -16.22
C MET A 1 26.49 20.74 -15.46
N PRO A 2 25.79 20.78 -14.31
CA PRO A 2 25.42 19.56 -13.60
C PRO A 2 24.54 18.69 -14.52
N THR A 3 24.68 17.37 -14.37
CA THR A 3 23.74 16.39 -14.95
C THR A 3 22.33 16.61 -14.39
N ALA A 4 21.31 16.04 -15.04
CA ALA A 4 19.95 16.09 -14.51
C ALA A 4 19.87 15.43 -13.12
N HIS A 5 20.68 14.39 -12.87
CA HIS A 5 20.78 13.71 -11.58
C HIS A 5 21.36 14.60 -10.48
N GLU A 6 22.49 15.26 -10.73
CA GLU A 6 23.10 16.19 -9.78
C GLU A 6 22.17 17.38 -9.50
N TRP A 7 21.56 17.94 -10.55
CA TRP A 7 20.66 19.07 -10.41
C TRP A 7 19.40 18.73 -9.62
N PHE A 8 18.74 17.61 -9.95
CA PHE A 8 17.51 17.19 -9.27
C PHE A 8 17.79 16.79 -7.82
N SER A 9 18.93 16.17 -7.55
CA SER A 9 19.37 15.89 -6.17
C SER A 9 19.60 17.21 -5.43
N GLY A 10 20.34 18.16 -5.99
CA GLY A 10 20.52 19.47 -5.37
C GLY A 10 19.20 20.21 -5.10
N LEU A 11 18.18 20.06 -5.96
CA LEU A 11 16.86 20.64 -5.72
C LEU A 11 16.17 20.05 -4.49
N LEU A 12 16.25 18.72 -4.33
CA LEU A 12 15.72 18.04 -3.15
C LEU A 12 16.49 18.44 -1.87
N ASP A 13 17.81 18.66 -1.95
CA ASP A 13 18.59 19.13 -0.81
C ASP A 13 18.16 20.53 -0.37
N VAL A 14 18.02 21.45 -1.34
CA VAL A 14 17.52 22.80 -1.08
C VAL A 14 16.11 22.78 -0.49
N ALA A 15 15.26 21.85 -0.94
CA ALA A 15 13.91 21.69 -0.41
C ALA A 15 13.88 21.11 1.01
N GLY A 16 15.00 20.58 1.52
CA GLY A 16 15.10 20.00 2.86
C GLY A 16 14.83 18.49 2.95
N SER A 17 14.81 17.78 1.81
CA SER A 17 14.67 16.31 1.81
C SER A 17 15.96 15.65 2.30
N GLN A 18 15.88 14.86 3.37
CA GLN A 18 17.04 14.16 3.92
C GLN A 18 17.33 12.83 3.19
N PRO A 19 18.62 12.49 2.98
CA PRO A 19 19.02 11.20 2.40
C PRO A 19 19.03 10.06 3.43
N ARG A 20 18.85 8.83 2.95
CA ARG A 20 19.12 7.58 3.67
C ARG A 20 20.02 6.69 2.83
N GLY A 21 21.26 6.50 3.27
CA GLY A 21 22.29 5.85 2.46
C GLY A 21 22.58 6.64 1.17
N ALA A 22 23.13 5.97 0.15
CA ALA A 22 23.63 6.65 -1.04
C ALA A 22 22.56 7.03 -2.10
N ALA A 23 21.35 6.46 -2.04
CA ALA A 23 20.43 6.51 -3.18
C ALA A 23 18.94 6.74 -2.83
N LEU A 24 18.59 6.82 -1.54
CA LEU A 24 17.21 7.08 -1.10
C LEU A 24 17.11 8.44 -0.43
N ARG A 25 15.96 9.09 -0.62
CA ARG A 25 15.62 10.42 -0.10
C ARG A 25 14.16 10.48 0.31
N GLN A 26 13.78 11.47 1.11
CA GLN A 26 12.38 11.72 1.42
C GLN A 26 11.63 12.10 0.14
N CYS A 27 10.50 11.44 -0.10
CA CYS A 27 9.62 11.78 -1.20
C CYS A 27 8.94 13.13 -0.91
N PRO A 28 9.00 14.11 -1.82
CA PRO A 28 8.32 15.40 -1.64
C PRO A 28 6.79 15.30 -1.78
N ALA A 29 6.27 14.18 -2.31
CA ALA A 29 4.85 14.02 -2.62
C ALA A 29 4.01 13.45 -1.47
N HIS A 30 4.63 13.05 -0.35
CA HIS A 30 3.92 12.60 0.85
C HIS A 30 4.74 12.90 2.11
N SER A 31 4.12 12.78 3.28
CA SER A 31 4.80 12.92 4.57
C SER A 31 5.75 11.74 4.83
N ASP A 32 6.99 11.83 4.33
CA ASP A 32 7.91 10.70 4.25
C ASP A 32 8.89 10.63 5.43
N ARG A 33 8.53 9.93 6.51
CA ARG A 33 9.41 9.72 7.68
C ARG A 33 10.49 8.65 7.47
N SER A 34 10.42 7.89 6.37
CA SER A 34 11.36 6.82 6.05
C SER A 34 11.73 6.90 4.56
N PRO A 35 12.79 7.64 4.21
CA PRO A 35 13.19 7.96 2.83
C PRO A 35 12.88 6.86 1.81
N SER A 36 11.89 7.12 0.96
CA SER A 36 11.29 6.17 0.03
C SER A 36 11.54 6.48 -1.44
N LEU A 37 12.05 7.68 -1.75
CA LEU A 37 12.32 8.13 -3.11
C LEU A 37 13.73 7.71 -3.52
N SER A 38 13.83 6.81 -4.50
CA SER A 38 15.10 6.55 -5.18
C SER A 38 15.36 7.61 -6.24
N VAL A 39 16.56 8.20 -6.21
CA VAL A 39 17.04 9.18 -7.18
C VAL A 39 18.36 8.67 -7.73
N ARG A 40 18.36 8.15 -8.96
CA ARG A 40 19.52 7.50 -9.58
C ARG A 40 19.87 8.12 -10.93
N PRO A 41 21.15 8.08 -11.33
CA PRO A 41 21.53 8.47 -12.68
C PRO A 41 20.86 7.54 -13.70
N GLY A 42 20.34 8.14 -14.77
CA GLY A 42 19.87 7.46 -15.97
C GLY A 42 20.88 7.57 -17.11
N PRO A 43 20.58 7.01 -18.29
CA PRO A 43 21.40 7.14 -19.48
C PRO A 43 21.63 8.62 -19.83
N GLU A 44 22.79 8.93 -20.39
CA GLU A 44 23.09 10.26 -20.95
C GLU A 44 22.91 11.43 -19.96
N GLY A 45 23.17 11.19 -18.67
CA GLY A 45 23.08 12.22 -17.63
C GLY A 45 21.65 12.59 -17.21
N SER A 46 20.66 11.82 -17.65
CA SER A 46 19.28 11.90 -17.14
C SER A 46 19.19 11.42 -15.68
N VAL A 47 18.04 11.62 -15.05
CA VAL A 47 17.72 11.11 -13.72
C VAL A 47 16.49 10.23 -13.76
N ARG A 48 16.56 9.12 -13.02
CA ARG A 48 15.43 8.23 -12.77
C ARG A 48 14.99 8.41 -11.33
N VAL A 49 13.69 8.64 -11.16
CA VAL A 49 13.05 8.76 -9.85
C VAL A 49 12.01 7.65 -9.69
N LYS A 50 12.01 6.99 -8.53
CA LYS A 50 10.99 5.99 -8.17
C LYS A 50 10.70 6.09 -6.68
N CYS A 51 9.45 6.38 -6.34
CA CYS A 51 8.99 6.26 -4.95
C CYS A 51 8.53 4.81 -4.70
N PHE A 52 9.03 4.19 -3.63
CA PHE A 52 8.67 2.81 -3.28
C PHE A 52 7.38 2.69 -2.46
N THR A 53 6.76 3.81 -2.06
CA THR A 53 5.46 3.82 -1.34
C THR A 53 4.27 4.11 -2.25
N GLY A 54 4.49 4.38 -3.55
CA GLY A 54 3.42 4.44 -4.55
C GLY A 54 3.17 5.80 -5.21
N CYS A 55 3.91 6.86 -4.88
CA CYS A 55 3.78 8.13 -5.60
C CYS A 55 4.21 7.98 -7.07
N THR A 56 3.39 8.51 -7.96
CA THR A 56 3.70 8.60 -9.39
C THR A 56 4.84 9.59 -9.66
N THR A 57 5.53 9.45 -10.78
CA THR A 57 6.55 10.41 -11.21
C THR A 57 5.97 11.82 -11.32
N GLU A 58 4.73 11.93 -11.80
CA GLU A 58 3.99 13.17 -11.96
C GLU A 58 3.73 13.85 -10.61
N GLN A 59 3.28 13.11 -9.59
CA GLN A 59 3.09 13.64 -8.23
C GLN A 59 4.40 14.14 -7.61
N ILE A 60 5.49 13.37 -7.78
CA ILE A 60 6.83 13.75 -7.29
C ILE A 60 7.26 15.07 -7.93
N LEU A 61 7.15 15.17 -9.26
CA LEU A 61 7.56 16.34 -10.03
C LEU A 61 6.70 17.58 -9.71
N ALA A 62 5.38 17.41 -9.60
CA ALA A 62 4.47 18.48 -9.23
C ALA A 62 4.81 19.08 -7.86
N SER A 63 5.18 18.24 -6.88
CA SER A 63 5.53 18.66 -5.52
C SER A 63 6.77 19.55 -5.48
N VAL A 64 7.68 19.42 -6.45
CA VAL A 64 8.86 20.28 -6.59
C VAL A 64 8.73 21.30 -7.73
N ALA A 65 7.48 21.59 -8.14
CA ALA A 65 7.13 22.53 -9.20
C ALA A 65 7.95 22.31 -10.49
N CYS A 66 8.14 21.05 -10.89
CA CYS A 66 9.04 20.64 -11.95
C CYS A 66 8.28 19.86 -13.04
N SER A 67 8.74 19.92 -14.28
CA SER A 67 8.14 19.18 -15.39
C SER A 67 8.97 17.95 -15.75
N ARG A 68 8.35 16.97 -16.41
CA ARG A 68 9.02 15.70 -16.80
C ARG A 68 10.26 15.90 -17.66
N THR A 69 10.32 16.98 -18.46
CA THR A 69 11.50 17.32 -19.27
C THR A 69 12.77 17.54 -18.45
N ARG A 70 12.62 17.98 -17.19
CA ARG A 70 13.76 18.27 -16.30
C ARG A 70 14.48 17.01 -15.81
N LEU A 71 13.82 15.84 -15.90
CA LEU A 71 14.47 14.57 -15.64
C LEU A 71 15.53 14.21 -16.69
N ALA A 72 15.43 14.76 -17.90
CA ALA A 72 16.43 14.57 -18.96
C ALA A 72 17.34 15.80 -19.13
N LYS A 73 16.79 17.01 -18.99
CA LYS A 73 17.49 18.27 -19.23
C LYS A 73 17.30 19.21 -18.04
N PRO A 74 18.29 19.37 -17.14
CA PRO A 74 18.13 20.21 -15.96
C PRO A 74 17.87 21.66 -16.34
N ALA A 75 17.35 22.45 -15.38
CA ALA A 75 17.23 23.88 -15.61
C ALA A 75 18.64 24.49 -15.79
N PRO A 76 18.81 25.50 -16.65
CA PRO A 76 20.10 26.15 -16.87
C PRO A 76 20.47 27.12 -15.73
N ILE A 77 20.00 26.84 -14.52
CA ILE A 77 20.24 27.63 -13.30
C ILE A 77 20.50 26.66 -12.14
N PRO A 78 21.25 27.08 -11.10
CA PRO A 78 21.45 26.26 -9.90
C PRO A 78 20.12 25.90 -9.22
N PRO A 79 20.03 24.75 -8.54
CA PRO A 79 18.79 24.33 -7.86
C PRO A 79 18.27 25.32 -6.82
N ALA A 80 19.15 26.03 -6.10
CA ALA A 80 18.76 27.08 -5.16
C ALA A 80 18.02 28.24 -5.84
N ALA A 81 18.55 28.72 -6.97
CA ALA A 81 17.90 29.77 -7.75
C ALA A 81 16.55 29.30 -8.35
N TYR A 82 16.47 28.03 -8.75
CA TYR A 82 15.19 27.44 -9.19
C TYR A 82 14.17 27.40 -8.07
N ALA A 83 14.55 26.90 -6.89
CA ALA A 83 13.69 26.81 -5.72
C ALA A 83 13.16 28.20 -5.31
N GLU A 84 14.01 29.23 -5.34
CA GLU A 84 13.60 30.62 -5.11
C GLU A 84 12.62 31.11 -6.18
N GLN A 85 12.92 30.89 -7.47
CA GLN A 85 12.09 31.32 -8.59
C GLN A 85 10.67 30.73 -8.51
N VAL A 86 10.54 29.45 -8.14
CA VAL A 86 9.24 28.77 -8.01
C VAL A 86 8.64 28.88 -6.61
N ARG A 87 9.31 29.59 -5.69
CA ARG A 87 8.93 29.73 -4.27
C ARG A 87 8.67 28.37 -3.62
N LEU A 88 9.59 27.43 -3.83
CA LEU A 88 9.47 26.07 -3.33
C LEU A 88 9.48 26.08 -1.80
N ALA A 89 8.35 25.76 -1.20
CA ALA A 89 8.18 25.64 0.24
C ALA A 89 7.64 24.24 0.57
N LEU A 90 8.54 23.33 0.93
CA LEU A 90 8.21 21.99 1.38
C LEU A 90 8.59 21.84 2.85
N THR A 91 7.84 20.99 3.55
CA THR A 91 8.17 20.59 4.92
C THR A 91 8.29 19.07 4.95
N PHE A 92 9.48 18.62 5.34
CA PHE A 92 9.76 17.20 5.52
C PHE A 92 9.67 16.85 7.00
N PRO A 93 9.04 15.73 7.37
CA PRO A 93 9.06 15.27 8.75
C PRO A 93 10.45 14.75 9.12
N GLU A 94 10.75 14.64 10.41
CA GLU A 94 12.01 14.04 10.86
C GLU A 94 12.16 12.60 10.35
N VAL A 95 13.33 12.29 9.79
CA VAL A 95 13.64 10.93 9.35
C VAL A 95 13.82 10.04 10.57
N VAL A 96 12.99 9.01 10.67
CA VAL A 96 13.12 7.99 11.70
C VAL A 96 14.09 6.92 11.20
N VAL A 97 15.37 7.07 11.51
CA VAL A 97 16.37 6.00 11.29
C VAL A 97 16.23 4.98 12.41
N ARG A 98 15.76 3.78 12.08
CA ARG A 98 15.70 2.65 13.02
C ARG A 98 16.94 1.81 12.83
N GLU A 99 17.89 1.89 13.75
CA GLU A 99 19.05 1.00 13.77
C GLU A 99 18.65 -0.41 14.21
N GLY A 100 19.22 -1.41 13.53
CA GLY A 100 18.95 -2.82 13.81
C GLY A 100 17.57 -3.32 13.35
N SER A 101 17.40 -4.63 13.42
CA SER A 101 16.12 -5.28 13.12
C SER A 101 15.08 -4.95 14.19
N PRO A 102 13.77 -5.08 13.90
CA PRO A 102 12.75 -4.96 14.94
C PRO A 102 13.04 -5.88 16.15
N ALA A 103 13.55 -7.09 15.90
CA ALA A 103 13.94 -8.02 16.95
C ALA A 103 15.02 -7.46 17.88
N SER A 104 16.08 -6.82 17.35
CA SER A 104 17.13 -6.21 18.18
C SER A 104 16.62 -5.00 18.97
N ARG A 105 15.51 -4.39 18.54
CA ARG A 105 14.83 -3.29 19.24
C ARG A 105 13.73 -3.76 20.19
N GLY A 106 13.67 -5.06 20.50
CA GLY A 106 12.72 -5.63 21.47
C GLY A 106 11.31 -5.83 20.93
N TYR A 107 11.11 -5.77 19.62
CA TYR A 107 9.84 -6.16 19.00
C TYR A 107 9.77 -7.69 18.89
N ARG A 108 8.57 -8.23 19.11
CA ARG A 108 8.25 -9.62 18.84
C ARG A 108 7.60 -9.74 17.45
N LEU A 109 7.96 -10.78 16.72
CA LEU A 109 7.26 -11.13 15.48
C LEU A 109 5.85 -11.61 15.83
N GLU A 110 4.83 -10.90 15.34
CA GLU A 110 3.42 -11.17 15.58
C GLU A 110 2.83 -12.06 14.48
N ALA A 111 3.12 -11.74 13.21
CA ALA A 111 2.63 -12.48 12.06
C ALA A 111 3.57 -12.34 10.85
N VAL A 112 3.49 -13.31 9.94
CA VAL A 112 4.13 -13.26 8.62
C VAL A 112 3.05 -13.55 7.58
N HIS A 113 2.84 -12.62 6.65
CA HIS A 113 1.89 -12.78 5.55
C HIS A 113 2.66 -13.04 4.27
N ASP A 114 2.56 -14.26 3.73
CA ASP A 114 3.32 -14.70 2.55
C ASP A 114 2.55 -14.36 1.25
N TYR A 115 3.24 -13.70 0.32
CA TYR A 115 2.79 -13.36 -1.03
C TYR A 115 3.58 -14.13 -2.11
N GLY A 116 4.29 -15.20 -1.73
CA GLY A 116 5.11 -16.04 -2.58
C GLY A 116 6.48 -15.44 -2.85
N GLN A 117 6.51 -14.37 -3.65
CA GLN A 117 7.76 -13.66 -4.03
C GLN A 117 8.22 -12.64 -2.97
N ALA A 118 7.34 -12.28 -2.04
CA ALA A 118 7.64 -11.41 -0.91
C ALA A 118 6.80 -11.83 0.29
N ALA A 119 7.20 -11.39 1.48
CA ALA A 119 6.45 -11.58 2.71
C ALA A 119 6.42 -10.29 3.53
N LEU A 120 5.27 -10.04 4.16
CA LEU A 120 5.08 -8.96 5.12
C LEU A 120 5.26 -9.49 6.54
N PHE A 121 6.32 -9.05 7.20
CA PHE A 121 6.58 -9.32 8.60
C PHE A 121 5.96 -8.23 9.45
N ARG A 122 5.06 -8.64 10.33
CA ARG A 122 4.40 -7.75 11.27
C ARG A 122 4.98 -7.94 12.66
N TRP A 123 5.60 -6.88 13.16
CA TRP A 123 6.28 -6.83 14.44
C TRP A 123 5.49 -5.99 15.43
N ARG A 124 5.51 -6.38 16.70
CA ARG A 124 4.82 -5.69 17.79
C ARG A 124 5.78 -5.42 18.95
N SER A 125 5.82 -4.18 19.42
CA SER A 125 6.55 -3.84 20.64
C SER A 125 5.76 -4.24 21.89
N ARG A 126 6.39 -4.19 23.06
CA ARG A 126 5.70 -4.38 24.36
C ARG A 126 4.67 -3.29 24.66
N SER A 127 4.88 -2.07 24.17
CA SER A 127 3.96 -0.93 24.29
C SER A 127 2.77 -1.03 23.33
N GLY A 128 2.76 -1.99 22.41
CA GLY A 128 1.70 -2.11 21.41
C GLY A 128 1.91 -1.22 20.19
N ASP A 129 3.14 -0.85 19.86
CA ASP A 129 3.51 -0.24 18.58
C ASP A 129 3.65 -1.33 17.51
N LYS A 130 3.33 -1.01 16.25
CA LYS A 130 3.49 -1.94 15.12
C LYS A 130 4.61 -1.47 14.22
N GLU A 131 5.36 -2.44 13.71
CA GLU A 131 6.32 -2.21 12.64
C GLU A 131 6.13 -3.27 11.56
N LEU A 132 5.95 -2.80 10.32
CA LEU A 132 5.75 -3.62 9.15
C LEU A 132 7.03 -3.62 8.33
N VAL A 133 7.56 -4.82 8.07
CA VAL A 133 8.79 -5.01 7.29
C VAL A 133 8.49 -5.96 6.14
N TRP A 134 8.77 -5.50 4.92
CA TRP A 134 8.71 -6.36 3.75
C TRP A 134 10.05 -7.05 3.54
N GLU A 135 10.02 -8.31 3.13
CA GLU A 135 11.18 -9.03 2.64
C GLU A 135 10.86 -9.71 1.31
N THR A 136 11.83 -9.72 0.38
CA THR A 136 11.71 -10.40 -0.92
C THR A 136 12.35 -11.76 -0.85
N ARG A 137 11.71 -12.76 -1.45
CA ARG A 137 12.25 -14.11 -1.60
C ARG A 137 13.12 -14.17 -2.86
N LYS A 138 14.40 -14.47 -2.69
CA LYS A 138 15.31 -14.76 -3.81
C LYS A 138 15.05 -16.16 -4.35
N GLU A 139 15.54 -16.44 -5.57
CA GLU A 139 15.52 -17.77 -6.17
C GLU A 139 16.17 -18.84 -5.28
N SER A 140 17.18 -18.46 -4.49
CA SER A 140 17.82 -19.35 -3.50
C SER A 140 16.93 -19.70 -2.30
N GLY A 141 15.72 -19.13 -2.21
CA GLY A 141 14.81 -19.24 -1.07
C GLY A 141 15.10 -18.26 0.08
N ALA A 142 16.24 -17.56 0.04
CA ALA A 142 16.61 -16.59 1.06
C ALA A 142 15.70 -15.36 1.03
N LEU A 143 15.25 -14.92 2.21
CA LEU A 143 14.55 -13.66 2.37
C LEU A 143 15.56 -12.51 2.55
N VAL A 144 15.30 -11.41 1.86
CA VAL A 144 16.14 -10.21 1.94
C VAL A 144 15.30 -8.97 2.22
N PRO A 145 15.79 -8.01 3.03
CA PRO A 145 15.02 -6.83 3.39
C PRO A 145 14.56 -6.00 2.19
N GLY A 146 13.31 -5.56 2.24
CA GLY A 146 12.66 -4.71 1.27
C GLY A 146 11.98 -5.47 0.13
N LEU A 147 11.21 -4.73 -0.67
CA LEU A 147 10.61 -5.18 -1.93
C LEU A 147 11.60 -4.93 -3.08
N ILE A 148 12.42 -5.93 -3.38
CA ILE A 148 13.50 -5.83 -4.37
C ILE A 148 12.93 -6.19 -5.75
N GLY A 149 12.78 -5.17 -6.60
CA GLY A 149 12.33 -5.36 -7.99
C GLY A 149 10.83 -5.56 -8.16
N VAL A 150 10.08 -5.71 -7.05
CA VAL A 150 8.62 -5.87 -7.02
C VAL A 150 7.97 -4.65 -6.37
N THR A 151 6.79 -4.26 -6.82
CA THR A 151 5.96 -3.25 -6.14
C THR A 151 4.79 -3.94 -5.43
N LEU A 152 4.15 -3.24 -4.48
CA LEU A 152 2.95 -3.77 -3.80
C LEU A 152 1.84 -4.12 -4.80
N LEU A 153 1.73 -3.36 -5.90
CA LEU A 153 0.74 -3.60 -6.96
C LEU A 153 1.06 -4.83 -7.81
N ASP A 154 2.30 -5.31 -7.81
CA ASP A 154 2.71 -6.52 -8.52
C ASP A 154 2.49 -7.79 -7.68
N LEU A 155 2.17 -7.65 -6.39
CA LEU A 155 1.90 -8.78 -5.51
C LEU A 155 0.50 -9.35 -5.79
N PRO A 156 0.31 -10.68 -5.64
CA PRO A 156 -1.01 -11.29 -5.69
C PRO A 156 -1.90 -10.76 -4.56
N LEU A 157 -3.19 -11.06 -4.61
CA LEU A 157 -4.02 -10.90 -3.42
C LEU A 157 -3.51 -11.85 -2.31
N TYR A 158 -3.63 -11.44 -1.05
CA TYR A 158 -3.24 -12.31 0.06
C TYR A 158 -4.14 -13.55 0.06
N ARG A 159 -3.54 -14.74 -0.01
CA ARG A 159 -4.25 -16.02 -0.21
C ARG A 159 -5.04 -16.14 -1.52
N GLU A 160 -4.57 -15.51 -2.61
CA GLU A 160 -5.24 -15.55 -3.92
C GLU A 160 -5.58 -16.97 -4.40
N SER A 161 -4.70 -17.96 -4.17
CA SER A 161 -4.96 -19.36 -4.54
C SER A 161 -6.17 -19.94 -3.81
N GLU A 162 -6.35 -19.63 -2.52
CA GLU A 162 -7.52 -20.07 -1.73
C GLU A 162 -8.80 -19.39 -2.23
N VAL A 163 -8.72 -18.11 -2.57
CA VAL A 163 -9.84 -17.39 -3.19
C VAL A 163 -10.26 -18.02 -4.51
N ARG A 164 -9.31 -18.37 -5.37
CA ARG A 164 -9.63 -19.03 -6.65
C ARG A 164 -10.29 -20.39 -6.45
N MET A 165 -9.86 -21.14 -5.44
CA MET A 165 -10.52 -22.40 -5.08
C MET A 165 -11.95 -22.16 -4.61
N ALA A 166 -12.17 -21.19 -3.71
CA ALA A 166 -13.50 -20.82 -3.23
C ALA A 166 -14.43 -20.42 -4.37
N MET A 167 -13.93 -19.61 -5.30
CA MET A 167 -14.68 -19.20 -6.49
C MET A 167 -15.07 -20.38 -7.38
N ALA A 168 -14.15 -21.33 -7.57
CA ALA A 168 -14.42 -22.53 -8.36
C ALA A 168 -15.48 -23.44 -7.73
N THR A 169 -15.64 -23.39 -6.40
CA THR A 169 -16.65 -24.17 -5.66
C THR A 169 -17.91 -23.38 -5.33
N GLY A 170 -18.00 -22.11 -5.73
CA GLY A 170 -19.15 -21.24 -5.42
C GLY A 170 -19.22 -20.77 -3.96
N GLU A 171 -18.13 -20.91 -3.21
CA GLU A 171 -18.06 -20.51 -1.80
C GLU A 171 -17.95 -18.99 -1.63
N PRO A 172 -18.48 -18.40 -0.55
CA PRO A 172 -18.33 -16.98 -0.27
C PRO A 172 -16.86 -16.55 -0.18
N VAL A 173 -16.54 -15.42 -0.82
CA VAL A 173 -15.23 -14.75 -0.69
C VAL A 173 -15.41 -13.45 0.08
N LEU A 174 -14.70 -13.31 1.19
CA LEU A 174 -14.68 -12.11 2.00
C LEU A 174 -13.53 -11.20 1.59
N LEU A 175 -13.83 -9.95 1.24
CA LEU A 175 -12.84 -8.93 0.89
C LEU A 175 -12.70 -7.95 2.04
N VAL A 176 -11.51 -7.92 2.67
CA VAL A 176 -11.22 -7.10 3.86
C VAL A 176 -9.98 -6.23 3.66
N GLU A 177 -9.74 -5.26 4.55
CA GLU A 177 -8.70 -4.23 4.37
C GLU A 177 -7.29 -4.64 4.79
N SER A 178 -7.14 -5.70 5.58
CA SER A 178 -5.84 -6.07 6.12
C SER A 178 -5.60 -7.58 6.18
N GLU A 179 -4.34 -7.98 6.07
CA GLU A 179 -3.93 -9.39 6.18
C GLU A 179 -4.22 -9.93 7.58
N SER A 180 -4.13 -9.06 8.57
CA SER A 180 -4.49 -9.32 9.95
C SER A 180 -5.98 -9.67 10.12
N SER A 181 -6.88 -9.01 9.39
CA SER A 181 -8.30 -9.33 9.38
C SER A 181 -8.55 -10.65 8.66
N VAL A 182 -7.88 -10.91 7.52
CA VAL A 182 -7.91 -12.21 6.83
C VAL A 182 -7.49 -13.35 7.76
N ASP A 183 -6.40 -13.18 8.51
CA ASP A 183 -5.90 -14.21 9.43
C ASP A 183 -6.81 -14.46 10.64
N ALA A 184 -7.62 -13.48 11.04
CA ALA A 184 -8.61 -13.63 12.10
C ALA A 184 -9.84 -14.43 11.65
N LEU A 185 -10.24 -14.27 10.38
CA LEU A 185 -11.38 -14.95 9.77
C LEU A 185 -11.09 -16.42 9.41
N ARG A 186 -10.56 -17.18 10.36
CA ARG A 186 -10.25 -18.59 10.20
C ARG A 186 -11.54 -19.38 9.90
N GLY A 187 -11.49 -20.21 8.86
CA GLY A 187 -12.66 -20.98 8.39
C GLY A 187 -13.49 -20.26 7.33
N PHE A 188 -13.10 -19.06 6.93
CA PHE A 188 -13.69 -18.35 5.79
C PHE A 188 -12.62 -18.14 4.71
N TYR A 189 -13.06 -18.12 3.45
CA TYR A 189 -12.21 -17.70 2.34
C TYR A 189 -12.17 -16.17 2.31
N ALA A 190 -11.14 -15.60 2.95
CA ALA A 190 -10.93 -14.16 3.02
C ALA A 190 -9.66 -13.75 2.30
N THR A 191 -9.66 -12.54 1.76
CA THR A 191 -8.50 -11.96 1.08
C THR A 191 -8.42 -10.46 1.27
N THR A 192 -7.24 -9.94 0.97
CA THR A 192 -6.93 -8.51 0.94
C THR A 192 -5.83 -8.25 -0.08
N TRP A 193 -5.43 -6.99 -0.25
CA TRP A 193 -4.29 -6.56 -1.06
C TRP A 193 -3.13 -6.10 -0.17
N ALA A 194 -1.93 -6.06 -0.74
CA ALA A 194 -0.76 -5.56 -0.03
C ALA A 194 -0.82 -4.03 0.14
N GLY A 195 -0.58 -3.55 1.36
CA GLY A 195 -0.38 -2.11 1.64
C GLY A 195 -1.56 -1.35 2.26
N GLY A 196 -2.67 -2.02 2.59
CA GLY A 196 -3.82 -1.42 3.29
C GLY A 196 -4.60 -0.40 2.46
N ALA A 197 -5.55 0.30 3.09
CA ALA A 197 -6.57 1.12 2.42
C ALA A 197 -6.04 2.19 1.44
N ASP A 198 -4.85 2.74 1.67
CA ASP A 198 -4.26 3.76 0.79
C ASP A 198 -3.58 3.18 -0.46
N ALA A 199 -3.39 1.86 -0.52
CA ALA A 199 -2.72 1.14 -1.61
C ALA A 199 -3.61 0.11 -2.32
N VAL A 200 -4.94 0.33 -2.31
CA VAL A 200 -5.92 -0.59 -2.91
C VAL A 200 -5.55 -0.94 -4.35
N ASN A 201 -5.22 -2.21 -4.58
CA ASN A 201 -4.89 -2.74 -5.90
C ASN A 201 -6.18 -3.08 -6.69
N LEU A 202 -6.94 -2.04 -7.06
CA LEU A 202 -8.23 -2.20 -7.73
C LEU A 202 -8.11 -3.00 -9.04
N ARG A 203 -7.01 -2.83 -9.77
CA ARG A 203 -6.74 -3.59 -11.00
C ARG A 203 -6.72 -5.10 -10.72
N ARG A 204 -5.92 -5.54 -9.74
CA ARG A 204 -5.85 -6.96 -9.39
C ARG A 204 -7.18 -7.47 -8.83
N LEU A 205 -7.87 -6.67 -8.00
CA LEU A 205 -9.18 -7.06 -7.49
C LEU A 205 -10.18 -7.32 -8.62
N VAL A 206 -10.22 -6.45 -9.64
CA VAL A 206 -11.05 -6.65 -10.84
C VAL A 206 -10.60 -7.90 -11.61
N ASP A 207 -9.30 -8.05 -11.88
CA ASP A 207 -8.77 -9.20 -12.63
C ASP A 207 -9.13 -10.57 -11.99
N ILE A 208 -9.35 -10.60 -10.67
CA ILE A 208 -9.65 -11.81 -9.91
C ILE A 208 -11.15 -11.97 -9.65
N LEU A 209 -11.82 -10.94 -9.14
CA LEU A 209 -13.14 -11.04 -8.51
C LEU A 209 -14.28 -10.56 -9.40
N VAL A 210 -14.01 -9.89 -10.53
CA VAL A 210 -15.07 -9.33 -11.37
C VAL A 210 -16.02 -10.42 -11.85
N GLY A 211 -17.33 -10.16 -11.71
CA GLY A 211 -18.37 -11.10 -12.09
C GLY A 211 -18.58 -12.27 -11.12
N TYR A 212 -17.78 -12.41 -10.06
CA TYR A 212 -18.04 -13.43 -9.03
C TYR A 212 -19.13 -12.96 -8.06
N PRO A 213 -20.31 -13.62 -8.04
CA PRO A 213 -21.47 -13.10 -7.33
C PRO A 213 -21.32 -13.18 -5.81
N ASN A 214 -20.59 -14.16 -5.29
CA ASN A 214 -20.53 -14.46 -3.86
C ASN A 214 -19.40 -13.71 -3.15
N THR A 215 -19.13 -12.46 -3.55
CA THR A 215 -18.11 -11.62 -2.91
C THR A 215 -18.76 -10.65 -1.92
N VAL A 216 -18.33 -10.69 -0.65
CA VAL A 216 -18.79 -9.80 0.42
C VAL A 216 -17.65 -8.92 0.89
N ALA A 217 -17.80 -7.59 0.75
CA ALA A 217 -16.86 -6.65 1.36
C ALA A 217 -17.15 -6.49 2.86
N ILE A 218 -16.09 -6.50 3.67
CA ILE A 218 -16.14 -6.12 5.08
C ILE A 218 -15.08 -5.05 5.31
N PRO A 219 -15.38 -3.79 4.95
CA PRO A 219 -14.49 -2.66 5.17
C PRO A 219 -14.40 -2.30 6.65
N ASP A 220 -13.30 -1.65 7.01
CA ASP A 220 -13.19 -0.88 8.23
C ASP A 220 -14.24 0.23 8.15
N ASN A 221 -14.99 0.44 9.23
CA ASN A 221 -16.09 1.39 9.21
C ASN A 221 -15.59 2.83 9.47
N ASP A 222 -14.81 3.34 8.52
CA ASP A 222 -14.21 4.66 8.54
C ASP A 222 -14.23 5.32 7.13
N PRO A 223 -13.76 6.57 6.97
CA PRO A 223 -13.76 7.22 5.65
C PRO A 223 -12.89 6.53 4.60
N ALA A 224 -11.78 5.88 4.97
CA ALA A 224 -10.91 5.16 4.04
C ALA A 224 -11.59 3.88 3.55
N GLY A 225 -12.22 3.15 4.47
CA GLY A 225 -12.98 1.94 4.17
C GLY A 225 -14.13 2.17 3.22
N ARG A 226 -14.91 3.24 3.46
CA ARG A 226 -15.98 3.67 2.55
C ARG A 226 -15.45 3.97 1.14
N ARG A 227 -14.33 4.69 1.02
CA ARG A 227 -13.76 5.06 -0.29
C ARG A 227 -13.38 3.85 -1.13
N TRP A 228 -12.65 2.87 -0.58
CA TRP A 228 -12.26 1.72 -1.40
C TRP A 228 -13.45 0.81 -1.69
N ARG A 229 -14.37 0.64 -0.73
CA ARG A 229 -15.59 -0.15 -0.93
C ARG A 229 -16.42 0.40 -2.09
N ASP A 230 -16.60 1.72 -2.16
CA ASP A 230 -17.37 2.34 -3.24
C ASP A 230 -16.66 2.19 -4.59
N ARG A 231 -15.33 2.29 -4.62
CA ARG A 231 -14.54 2.02 -5.83
C ARG A 231 -14.63 0.57 -6.28
N ALA A 232 -14.62 -0.37 -5.34
CA ALA A 232 -14.79 -1.79 -5.60
C ALA A 232 -16.18 -2.06 -6.19
N TYR A 233 -17.23 -1.58 -5.54
CA TYR A 233 -18.60 -1.72 -6.04
C TYR A 233 -18.78 -1.12 -7.44
N ALA A 234 -18.27 0.10 -7.67
CA ALA A 234 -18.32 0.75 -8.98
C ALA A 234 -17.56 -0.02 -10.09
N ALA A 235 -16.56 -0.82 -9.71
CA ALA A 235 -15.81 -1.68 -10.61
C ALA A 235 -16.47 -3.06 -10.84
N GLY A 236 -17.67 -3.29 -10.28
CA GLY A 236 -18.41 -4.56 -10.44
C GLY A 236 -17.86 -5.71 -9.60
N ILE A 237 -17.16 -5.41 -8.51
CA ILE A 237 -16.70 -6.39 -7.53
C ILE A 237 -17.40 -6.17 -6.19
N ALA A 238 -17.45 -7.21 -5.34
CA ALA A 238 -18.04 -7.15 -4.00
C ALA A 238 -19.45 -6.50 -3.95
N PRO A 239 -20.44 -7.11 -4.63
CA PRO A 239 -21.81 -6.56 -4.68
C PRO A 239 -22.48 -6.45 -3.31
N PHE A 240 -21.96 -7.15 -2.31
CA PHE A 240 -22.47 -7.19 -0.94
C PHE A 240 -21.51 -6.49 0.03
N THR A 241 -22.04 -5.92 1.10
CA THR A 241 -21.21 -5.26 2.12
C THR A 241 -21.78 -5.51 3.51
N VAL A 242 -20.92 -5.96 4.43
CA VAL A 242 -21.21 -6.01 5.86
C VAL A 242 -20.39 -4.93 6.54
N TRP A 243 -21.06 -4.03 7.26
CA TRP A 243 -20.39 -2.96 8.01
C TRP A 243 -20.18 -3.39 9.46
N PRO A 244 -18.92 -3.39 9.97
CA PRO A 244 -18.64 -3.43 11.39
C PRO A 244 -19.23 -2.21 12.13
N ALA A 245 -19.13 -2.19 13.46
CA ALA A 245 -19.41 -0.98 14.24
C ALA A 245 -18.51 0.19 13.81
N GLU A 246 -18.92 1.43 14.07
CA GLU A 246 -18.12 2.61 13.70
C GLU A 246 -16.71 2.54 14.28
N GLY A 247 -15.70 2.74 13.42
CA GLY A 247 -14.28 2.62 13.79
C GLY A 247 -13.77 1.19 14.01
N ALA A 248 -14.59 0.17 13.81
CA ALA A 248 -14.21 -1.23 13.94
C ALA A 248 -13.86 -1.85 12.57
N ASP A 249 -13.08 -2.94 12.62
CA ASP A 249 -12.67 -3.71 11.44
C ASP A 249 -13.39 -5.08 11.34
N ALA A 250 -13.08 -5.84 10.27
CA ALA A 250 -13.64 -7.17 10.08
C ALA A 250 -13.25 -8.20 11.17
N ARG A 251 -12.10 -8.02 11.83
CA ARG A 251 -11.67 -8.86 12.94
C ARG A 251 -12.50 -8.55 14.18
N ASP A 252 -12.75 -7.28 14.49
CA ASP A 252 -13.59 -6.88 15.61
C ASP A 252 -15.01 -7.45 15.46
N LEU A 253 -15.58 -7.34 14.25
CA LEU A 253 -16.88 -7.93 13.93
C LEU A 253 -16.91 -9.45 14.18
N TRP A 254 -15.86 -10.16 13.73
CA TRP A 254 -15.74 -11.61 13.97
C TRP A 254 -15.59 -11.96 15.45
N GLN A 255 -14.80 -11.20 16.21
CA GLN A 255 -14.65 -11.41 17.65
C GLN A 255 -15.94 -11.16 18.42
N GLN A 256 -16.72 -10.15 18.00
CA GLN A 256 -18.00 -9.81 18.60
C GLN A 256 -19.06 -10.89 18.37
N LEU A 257 -19.18 -11.39 17.13
CA LEU A 257 -20.23 -12.34 16.76
C LEU A 257 -19.86 -13.80 17.08
N GLY A 258 -18.56 -14.12 17.05
CA GLY A 258 -18.09 -15.50 17.04
C GLY A 258 -18.43 -16.25 15.73
N PRO A 259 -17.91 -17.47 15.56
CA PRO A 259 -17.94 -18.15 14.25
C PRO A 259 -19.33 -18.43 13.69
N THR A 260 -20.27 -18.89 14.53
CA THR A 260 -21.61 -19.31 14.10
C THR A 260 -22.45 -18.13 13.61
N ASP A 261 -22.50 -17.06 14.39
CA ASP A 261 -23.32 -15.89 14.04
C ASP A 261 -22.67 -15.09 12.91
N PHE A 262 -21.34 -15.02 12.86
CA PHE A 262 -20.63 -14.43 11.73
C PHE A 262 -20.94 -15.17 10.43
N HIS A 263 -20.93 -16.52 10.44
CA HIS A 263 -21.33 -17.31 9.28
C HIS A 263 -22.77 -17.01 8.84
N ARG A 264 -23.71 -16.91 9.79
CA ARG A 264 -25.11 -16.56 9.50
C ARG A 264 -25.22 -15.18 8.87
N VAL A 265 -24.49 -14.18 9.38
CA VAL A 265 -24.49 -12.82 8.81
C VAL A 265 -24.00 -12.84 7.36
N VAL A 266 -22.89 -13.52 7.06
CA VAL A 266 -22.38 -13.63 5.69
C VAL A 266 -23.40 -14.30 4.77
N GLN A 267 -23.99 -15.42 5.19
CA GLN A 267 -24.98 -16.15 4.37
C GLN A 267 -26.26 -15.33 4.14
N ASN A 268 -26.78 -14.68 5.17
CA ASN A 268 -27.96 -13.82 5.03
C ASN A 268 -27.68 -12.66 4.07
N THR A 269 -26.50 -12.03 4.16
CA THR A 269 -26.11 -10.93 3.27
C THR A 269 -26.11 -11.36 1.80
N LEU A 270 -25.66 -12.59 1.51
CA LEU A 270 -25.67 -13.13 0.14
C LEU A 270 -27.08 -13.43 -0.40
N GLN A 271 -28.08 -13.56 0.47
CA GLN A 271 -29.48 -13.76 0.10
C GLN A 271 -30.23 -12.45 -0.12
N GLU A 272 -29.66 -11.31 0.31
CA GLU A 272 -30.22 -9.99 0.07
C GLU A 272 -30.08 -9.57 -1.40
N ALA A 273 -30.84 -8.55 -1.81
CA ALA A 273 -30.56 -7.91 -3.09
C ALA A 273 -29.17 -7.24 -3.02
N PRO A 274 -28.36 -7.27 -4.09
CA PRO A 274 -27.04 -6.60 -4.12
C PRO A 274 -27.14 -5.16 -3.62
N SER A 275 -26.21 -4.76 -2.75
CA SER A 275 -26.22 -3.44 -2.12
C SER A 275 -26.44 -2.35 -3.17
N SER A 276 -27.51 -1.57 -3.09
CA SER A 276 -27.75 -0.45 -4.00
C SER A 276 -26.88 0.73 -3.56
N ALA A 277 -25.66 0.86 -4.10
CA ALA A 277 -24.96 2.14 -4.00
C ALA A 277 -25.59 3.10 -5.03
N GLY A 278 -25.99 4.29 -4.55
CA GLY A 278 -26.81 5.26 -5.26
C GLY A 278 -26.49 5.42 -6.74
N ARG A 279 -27.52 5.27 -7.58
CA ARG A 279 -27.58 5.93 -8.88
C ARG A 279 -27.51 7.43 -8.59
N ALA A 280 -26.33 8.02 -8.70
CA ALA A 280 -26.22 9.46 -8.84
C ALA A 280 -26.94 9.85 -10.13
N ALA A 281 -28.01 10.63 -9.99
CA ALA A 281 -28.56 11.46 -11.05
C ALA A 281 -27.60 12.60 -11.38
#